data_AF-A0A7W9Y6Y1-F1
#
_entry.id   AF-A0A7W9Y6Y1-F1
#
_cell.length_a   1.000
_cell.length_b   1.000
_cell.length_c   1.000
_cell.angle_alpha   90.00
_cell.angle_beta   90.00
_cell.angle_gamma   90.00
#
_symmetry.space_group_name_H-M   'P 1'
#
loop_
_entity.id
_entity.type
_entity.pdbx_description
1 polymer ?
#
loop_
_entity_poly.entity_id
_entity_poly.type
_entity_poly.pdbx_seq_one_letter_code
_entity_poly.pdbx_strand_id
1 'polypeptide(L)'
;MTSNDLRAAITELGLTQSEFARLLNVSNGAVAQWLSEARAIPGPAIAYVSLLMRSPSSLRQQEVNNVRKGTLQMRNGMYLIHFTGSDGDGYATLTFEDGYAYGFDTGGGQYDGTYTHTGLLGLVQVDIKVRMPPNVASVVGGVSQRFEWVLPVSTKLDLSADRGVIQVSTGLGPAVRAEFQRMRDLPKAA
;
A
#
# COMPACT_ATOMS: atom_id res chain seq x y z
N MET A 1 -12.15 -27.65 17.50
CA MET A 1 -12.96 -26.52 17.01
C MET A 1 -14.00 -27.07 16.06
N THR A 2 -15.27 -26.93 16.41
CA THR A 2 -16.44 -27.35 15.63
C THR A 2 -16.91 -26.23 14.70
N SER A 3 -17.89 -26.50 13.83
CA SER A 3 -18.57 -25.47 13.02
C SER A 3 -19.22 -24.38 13.91
N ASN A 4 -19.82 -24.79 15.03
CA ASN A 4 -20.42 -23.88 15.99
C ASN A 4 -19.37 -22.97 16.66
N ASP A 5 -18.22 -23.52 17.03
CA ASP A 5 -17.11 -22.74 17.60
C ASP A 5 -16.60 -21.69 16.59
N LEU A 6 -16.48 -22.08 15.32
CA LEU A 6 -16.07 -21.18 14.24
C LEU A 6 -17.08 -20.04 14.03
N ARG A 7 -18.38 -20.37 14.02
CA ARG A 7 -19.45 -19.38 13.89
C ARG A 7 -19.42 -18.38 15.05
N ALA A 8 -19.23 -18.87 16.28
CA ALA A 8 -19.08 -18.03 17.46
C ALA A 8 -17.87 -17.11 17.33
N ALA A 9 -16.70 -17.62 16.92
CA ALA A 9 -15.51 -16.81 16.70
C ALA A 9 -15.70 -15.71 15.64
N ILE A 10 -16.32 -16.05 14.49
CA ILE A 10 -16.62 -15.06 13.43
C ILE A 10 -17.53 -13.95 13.96
N THR A 11 -18.53 -14.33 14.77
CA THR A 11 -19.49 -13.39 15.37
C THR A 11 -18.81 -12.50 16.41
N GLU A 12 -17.96 -13.07 17.28
CA GLU A 12 -17.20 -12.32 18.28
C GLU A 12 -16.23 -11.32 17.64
N LEU A 13 -15.60 -11.69 16.52
CA LEU A 13 -14.75 -10.79 15.74
C LEU A 13 -15.55 -9.73 14.96
N GLY A 14 -16.89 -9.85 14.93
CA GLY A 14 -17.76 -8.97 14.16
C GLY A 14 -17.49 -9.03 12.65
N LEU A 15 -17.03 -10.17 12.13
CA LEU A 15 -16.71 -10.35 10.72
C LEU A 15 -17.88 -10.98 9.98
N THR A 16 -18.07 -10.58 8.73
CA THR A 16 -18.88 -11.32 7.76
C THR A 16 -18.14 -12.57 7.27
N GLN A 17 -18.86 -13.51 6.67
CA GLN A 17 -18.26 -14.72 6.10
C GLN A 17 -17.20 -14.40 5.02
N SER A 18 -17.45 -13.39 4.18
CA SER A 18 -16.53 -12.96 3.13
C SER A 18 -15.29 -12.26 3.69
N GLU A 19 -15.42 -11.49 4.76
CA GLU A 19 -14.28 -10.92 5.49
C GLU A 19 -13.45 -12.02 6.15
N PHE A 20 -14.08 -12.96 6.82
CA PHE A 20 -13.38 -14.08 7.43
C PHE A 20 -12.64 -14.95 6.40
N ALA A 21 -13.25 -15.17 5.22
CA ALA A 21 -12.58 -15.84 4.11
C ALA A 21 -11.32 -15.10 3.66
N ARG A 22 -11.38 -13.76 3.59
CA ARG A 22 -10.22 -12.91 3.28
C ARG A 22 -9.14 -12.96 4.36
N LEU A 23 -9.53 -12.94 5.64
CA LEU A 23 -8.60 -13.06 6.78
C LEU A 23 -7.74 -14.32 6.68
N LEU A 24 -8.35 -15.45 6.29
CA LEU A 24 -7.67 -16.74 6.15
C LEU A 24 -7.08 -16.99 4.75
N ASN A 25 -7.24 -16.05 3.81
CA ASN A 25 -6.86 -16.21 2.42
C ASN A 25 -7.46 -17.47 1.75
N VAL A 26 -8.75 -17.71 1.94
CA VAL A 26 -9.50 -18.83 1.34
C VAL A 26 -10.74 -18.33 0.60
N SER A 27 -11.37 -19.20 -0.18
CA SER A 27 -12.63 -18.85 -0.86
C SER A 27 -13.80 -18.77 0.11
N ASN A 28 -14.76 -17.89 -0.18
CA ASN A 28 -16.00 -17.78 0.60
C ASN A 28 -16.78 -19.12 0.63
N GLY A 29 -16.71 -19.88 -0.47
CA GLY A 29 -17.30 -21.22 -0.56
C GLY A 29 -16.65 -22.25 0.37
N ALA A 30 -15.33 -22.18 0.58
CA ALA A 30 -14.65 -23.05 1.54
C ALA A 30 -15.17 -22.79 2.97
N VAL A 31 -15.31 -21.52 3.35
CA VAL A 31 -15.89 -21.14 4.65
C VAL A 31 -17.35 -21.61 4.75
N ALA A 32 -18.15 -21.51 3.68
CA ALA A 32 -19.53 -22.00 3.67
C ALA A 32 -19.60 -23.50 3.95
N GLN A 33 -18.71 -24.28 3.33
CA GLN A 33 -18.62 -25.73 3.54
C GLN A 33 -18.21 -26.09 4.97
N TRP A 34 -17.35 -25.28 5.60
CA TRP A 34 -16.99 -25.46 7.00
C TRP A 34 -18.16 -25.17 7.95
N LEU A 35 -18.87 -24.07 7.71
CA LEU A 35 -20.00 -23.62 8.53
C LEU A 35 -21.25 -24.49 8.39
N SER A 36 -21.35 -25.25 7.30
CA SER A 36 -22.42 -26.23 7.03
C SER A 36 -22.03 -27.66 7.37
N GLU A 37 -20.83 -27.88 7.90
CA GLU A 37 -20.27 -29.20 8.22
C GLU A 37 -20.11 -30.14 7.01
N ALA A 38 -20.32 -29.64 5.79
CA ALA A 38 -20.07 -30.38 4.55
C ALA A 38 -18.58 -30.71 4.36
N ARG A 39 -17.68 -29.97 5.03
CA ARG A 39 -16.24 -30.22 5.04
C ARG A 39 -15.63 -29.88 6.39
N ALA A 40 -14.69 -30.71 6.84
CA ALA A 40 -13.91 -30.44 8.05
C ALA A 40 -13.07 -29.15 7.93
N ILE A 41 -12.94 -28.42 9.04
CA ILE A 41 -12.12 -27.22 9.13
C ILE A 41 -10.63 -27.63 9.11
N PRO A 42 -9.80 -27.08 8.19
CA PRO A 42 -8.37 -27.40 8.14
C PRO A 42 -7.63 -27.02 9.44
N GLY A 43 -6.67 -27.85 9.87
CA GLY A 43 -5.83 -27.61 11.04
C GLY A 43 -5.19 -26.21 11.10
N PRO A 44 -4.60 -25.68 10.01
CA PRO A 44 -4.04 -24.33 10.00
C PRO A 44 -5.07 -23.22 10.29
N ALA A 45 -6.29 -23.36 9.76
CA ALA A 45 -7.37 -22.41 10.04
C ALA A 45 -7.78 -22.45 11.51
N ILE A 46 -7.86 -23.65 12.10
CA ILE A 46 -8.13 -23.83 13.55
C ILE A 46 -7.05 -23.15 14.39
N ALA A 47 -5.78 -23.37 14.05
CA ALA A 47 -4.64 -22.81 14.78
C ALA A 47 -4.63 -21.27 14.72
N TYR A 48 -4.84 -20.71 13.53
CA TYR A 48 -4.89 -19.26 13.33
C TYR A 48 -6.03 -18.61 14.13
N VAL A 49 -7.26 -19.14 14.01
CA VAL A 49 -8.41 -18.61 14.76
C VAL A 49 -8.14 -18.68 16.26
N SER A 50 -7.62 -19.82 16.75
CA SER A 50 -7.30 -19.99 18.17
C SER A 50 -6.26 -18.97 18.66
N LEU A 51 -5.24 -18.69 17.85
CA LEU A 51 -4.24 -17.68 18.16
C LEU A 51 -4.86 -16.27 18.21
N LEU A 52 -5.67 -15.92 17.21
CA LEU A 52 -6.32 -14.62 17.12
C LEU A 52 -7.26 -14.39 18.31
N MET A 53 -8.05 -15.39 18.71
CA MET A 53 -8.95 -15.29 19.86
C MET A 53 -8.20 -15.14 21.19
N ARG A 54 -7.00 -15.73 21.32
CA ARG A 54 -6.12 -15.58 22.48
C ARG A 54 -5.32 -14.28 22.48
N SER A 55 -5.27 -13.58 21.35
CA SER A 55 -4.51 -12.34 21.22
C SER A 55 -5.17 -11.18 21.99
N PRO A 56 -4.37 -10.22 22.47
CA PRO A 56 -4.87 -8.96 23.02
C PRO A 56 -5.91 -8.31 22.10
N SER A 57 -6.93 -7.68 22.69
CA SER A 57 -8.03 -7.06 21.94
C SER A 57 -7.56 -6.00 20.94
N SER A 58 -6.47 -5.28 21.26
CA SER A 58 -5.83 -4.32 20.35
C SER A 58 -5.34 -4.95 19.05
N LEU A 59 -4.60 -6.06 19.13
CA LEU A 59 -4.10 -6.81 17.97
C LEU A 59 -5.25 -7.44 17.19
N ARG A 60 -6.25 -7.99 17.89
CA ARG A 60 -7.45 -8.54 17.27
C ARG A 60 -8.19 -7.49 16.44
N GLN A 61 -8.37 -6.30 17.02
CA GLN A 61 -9.02 -5.19 16.35
C GLN A 61 -8.20 -4.67 15.17
N GLN A 62 -6.87 -4.66 15.27
CA GLN A 62 -5.98 -4.31 14.18
C GLN A 62 -6.15 -5.26 12.99
N GLU A 63 -6.15 -6.58 13.22
CA GLU A 63 -6.38 -7.57 12.16
C GLU A 63 -7.76 -7.46 11.52
N VAL A 64 -8.81 -7.33 12.34
CA VAL A 64 -10.19 -7.11 11.85
C VAL A 64 -10.26 -5.84 11.00
N ASN A 65 -9.60 -4.76 11.43
CA ASN A 65 -9.55 -3.51 10.68
C ASN A 65 -8.78 -3.69 9.36
N ASN A 66 -7.70 -4.47 9.33
CA ASN A 66 -6.95 -4.75 8.10
C ASN A 66 -7.81 -5.50 7.07
N VAL A 67 -8.59 -6.48 7.52
CA VAL A 67 -9.52 -7.23 6.66
C VAL A 67 -10.65 -6.36 6.12
N ARG A 68 -11.23 -5.50 6.98
CA ARG A 68 -12.31 -4.57 6.60
C ARG A 68 -11.85 -3.49 5.64
N LYS A 69 -10.62 -2.99 5.82
CA LYS A 69 -9.93 -2.10 4.88
C LYS A 69 -9.67 -2.79 3.53
N GLY A 70 -9.89 -4.10 3.45
CA GLY A 70 -9.64 -4.92 2.30
C GLY A 70 -8.17 -5.30 2.27
N THR A 71 -7.91 -6.60 2.14
CA THR A 71 -6.58 -7.16 1.85
C THR A 71 -6.13 -6.74 0.44
N LEU A 72 -5.98 -5.45 0.19
CA LEU A 72 -4.91 -4.98 -0.67
C LEU A 72 -3.67 -5.13 0.21
N GLN A 73 -3.02 -6.30 0.14
CA GLN A 73 -1.57 -6.26 0.30
C GLN A 73 -1.11 -5.18 -0.66
N MET A 74 -0.77 -4.01 -0.12
CA MET A 74 -0.11 -2.95 -0.86
C MET A 74 1.04 -3.64 -1.57
N ARG A 75 1.07 -3.57 -2.91
CA ARG A 75 2.09 -4.27 -3.68
C ARG A 75 3.41 -3.55 -3.44
N ASN A 76 4.09 -3.95 -2.37
CA ASN A 76 5.46 -3.61 -2.11
C ASN A 76 6.24 -3.90 -3.39
N GLY A 77 6.97 -2.93 -3.87
CA GLY A 77 7.55 -3.04 -5.19
C GLY A 77 8.38 -1.85 -5.57
N MET A 78 9.15 -2.07 -6.62
CA MET A 78 9.99 -1.05 -7.24
C MET A 78 9.28 -0.55 -8.49
N TYR A 79 9.21 0.77 -8.62
CA TYR A 79 8.52 1.47 -9.69
C TYR A 79 9.49 2.39 -10.40
N LEU A 80 9.39 2.41 -11.72
CA LEU A 80 9.98 3.44 -12.56
C LEU A 80 8.95 4.54 -12.75
N ILE A 81 9.38 5.78 -12.55
CA ILE A 81 8.56 6.98 -12.71
C ILE A 81 9.20 7.84 -13.79
N HIS A 82 8.43 8.19 -14.82
CA HIS A 82 8.77 9.27 -15.74
C HIS A 82 7.92 10.47 -15.39
N PHE A 83 8.52 11.61 -15.10
CA PHE A 83 7.80 12.81 -14.72
C PHE A 83 8.13 13.97 -15.65
N THR A 84 7.13 14.77 -15.98
CA THR A 84 7.24 15.93 -16.87
C THR A 84 6.65 17.15 -16.17
N GLY A 85 7.50 18.15 -15.97
CA GLY A 85 7.14 19.45 -15.42
C GLY A 85 7.12 20.54 -16.49
N SER A 86 7.06 21.79 -16.05
CA SER A 86 7.09 22.95 -16.94
C SER A 86 8.48 23.26 -17.50
N ASP A 87 9.54 22.76 -16.86
CA ASP A 87 10.95 22.99 -17.25
C ASP A 87 11.69 21.67 -17.47
N GLY A 88 11.07 20.77 -18.25
CA GLY A 88 11.67 19.50 -18.67
C GLY A 88 11.06 18.27 -18.03
N ASP A 89 11.78 17.16 -18.16
CA ASP A 89 11.36 15.84 -17.70
C ASP A 89 12.53 15.07 -17.06
N GLY A 90 12.19 14.01 -16.34
CA GLY A 90 13.18 13.18 -15.67
C GLY A 90 12.63 11.82 -15.28
N TYR A 91 13.55 10.93 -14.88
CA TYR A 91 13.21 9.59 -14.43
C TYR A 91 13.60 9.42 -12.96
N ALA A 92 12.74 8.75 -12.20
CA ALA A 92 13.01 8.33 -10.83
C ALA A 92 12.71 6.85 -10.66
N THR A 93 13.35 6.26 -9.67
CA THR A 93 12.91 4.98 -9.10
C THR A 93 12.30 5.24 -7.75
N LEU A 94 11.11 4.70 -7.49
CA LEU A 94 10.47 4.70 -6.17
C LEU A 94 10.21 3.28 -5.71
N THR A 95 10.57 3.00 -4.47
CA THR A 95 10.24 1.78 -3.76
C THR A 95 9.11 2.07 -2.79
N PHE A 96 8.07 1.26 -2.85
CA PHE A 96 6.98 1.25 -1.87
C PHE A 96 7.14 0.02 -0.99
N GLU A 97 7.22 0.21 0.32
CA GLU A 97 7.43 -0.85 1.31
C GLU A 97 6.71 -0.50 2.61
N ASP A 98 5.71 -1.29 2.98
CA ASP A 98 5.09 -1.25 4.31
C ASP A 98 4.68 0.16 4.80
N GLY A 99 4.07 0.95 3.90
CA GLY A 99 3.63 2.32 4.17
C GLY A 99 4.68 3.42 3.93
N TYR A 100 5.92 3.06 3.58
CA TYR A 100 6.99 3.97 3.21
C TYR A 100 7.19 4.05 1.70
N ALA A 101 7.48 5.24 1.19
CA ALA A 101 7.85 5.48 -0.20
C ALA A 101 9.20 6.19 -0.23
N TYR A 102 10.19 5.60 -0.90
CA TYR A 102 11.54 6.18 -0.97
C TYR A 102 12.23 5.88 -2.30
N GLY A 103 13.21 6.70 -2.67
CA GLY A 103 13.89 6.55 -3.95
C GLY A 103 14.78 7.72 -4.36
N PHE A 104 15.12 7.77 -5.64
CA PHE A 104 15.98 8.81 -6.22
C PHE A 104 15.72 9.02 -7.71
N ASP A 105 16.14 10.17 -8.22
CA ASP A 105 16.07 10.51 -9.64
C ASP A 105 17.44 10.70 -10.30
N THR A 106 17.41 10.84 -11.63
CA THR A 106 18.61 11.05 -12.46
C THR A 106 19.32 12.38 -12.21
N GLY A 107 18.65 13.36 -11.60
CA GLY A 107 19.22 14.64 -11.17
C GLY A 107 19.87 14.58 -9.78
N GLY A 108 19.80 13.44 -9.09
CA GLY A 108 20.31 13.27 -7.73
C GLY A 108 19.33 13.70 -6.63
N GLY A 109 18.07 13.99 -6.96
CA GLY A 109 17.02 14.20 -5.97
C GLY A 109 16.77 12.93 -5.17
N GLN A 110 16.63 13.05 -3.85
CA GLN A 110 16.31 11.93 -2.95
C GLN A 110 14.88 12.07 -2.46
N TYR A 111 14.14 10.96 -2.44
CA TYR A 111 12.71 10.92 -2.18
C TYR A 111 12.50 10.13 -0.89
N ASP A 112 11.80 10.73 0.06
CA ASP A 112 11.40 10.08 1.32
C ASP A 112 9.98 10.48 1.69
N GLY A 113 9.14 9.51 2.02
CA GLY A 113 7.74 9.77 2.28
C GLY A 113 6.98 8.56 2.78
N THR A 114 5.66 8.74 2.84
CA THR A 114 4.73 7.71 3.25
C THR A 114 3.58 7.61 2.28
N TYR A 115 2.88 6.49 2.34
CA TYR A 115 1.63 6.32 1.62
C TYR A 115 0.59 5.67 2.52
N THR A 116 -0.65 6.15 2.43
CA THR A 116 -1.75 5.77 3.32
C THR A 116 -3.03 5.50 2.53
N HIS A 117 -3.84 4.55 3.00
CA HIS A 117 -5.12 4.26 2.36
C HIS A 117 -6.10 5.42 2.51
N THR A 118 -6.79 5.76 1.42
CA THR A 118 -7.84 6.80 1.43
C THR A 118 -9.23 6.27 1.81
N GLY A 119 -9.36 4.97 2.10
CA GLY A 119 -10.64 4.29 2.34
C GLY A 119 -11.38 3.88 1.07
N LEU A 120 -10.92 4.33 -0.11
CA LEU A 120 -11.35 3.84 -1.42
C LEU A 120 -10.48 2.64 -1.83
N LEU A 121 -11.11 1.61 -2.41
CA LEU A 121 -10.42 0.41 -2.91
C LEU A 121 -9.32 0.81 -3.93
N GLY A 122 -8.10 0.34 -3.70
CA GLY A 122 -6.94 0.52 -4.59
C GLY A 122 -6.20 1.85 -4.43
N LEU A 123 -6.90 2.90 -4.00
CA LEU A 123 -6.37 4.26 -3.94
C LEU A 123 -5.65 4.59 -2.62
N VAL A 124 -4.38 4.95 -2.75
CA VAL A 124 -3.55 5.48 -1.66
C VAL A 124 -3.26 6.96 -1.88
N GLN A 125 -3.17 7.70 -0.79
CA GLN A 125 -2.56 9.02 -0.74
C GLN A 125 -1.07 8.81 -0.54
N VAL A 126 -0.25 9.44 -1.38
CA VAL A 126 1.21 9.39 -1.31
C VAL A 126 1.70 10.81 -1.00
N ASP A 127 2.51 10.94 0.04
CA ASP A 127 3.10 12.21 0.46
C ASP A 127 4.62 12.03 0.56
N ILE A 128 5.37 12.72 -0.29
CA ILE A 128 6.83 12.59 -0.42
C ILE A 128 7.50 13.95 -0.26
N LYS A 129 8.67 13.93 0.36
CA LYS A 129 9.62 15.05 0.39
C LYS A 129 10.76 14.72 -0.57
N VAL A 130 10.96 15.58 -1.56
CA VAL A 130 12.10 15.48 -2.47
C VAL A 130 13.20 16.41 -1.97
N ARG A 131 14.31 15.84 -1.51
CA ARG A 131 15.53 16.55 -1.17
C ARG A 131 16.30 16.85 -2.44
N MET A 132 16.29 18.11 -2.84
CA MET A 132 16.90 18.61 -4.07
C MET A 132 18.36 19.02 -3.79
N PRO A 133 19.33 18.51 -4.56
CA PRO A 133 20.73 18.87 -4.39
C PRO A 133 21.02 20.32 -4.81
N PRO A 134 22.10 20.92 -4.29
CA PRO A 134 22.54 22.25 -4.70
C PRO A 134 22.78 22.35 -6.21
N ASN A 135 22.36 23.47 -6.80
CA ASN A 135 22.55 23.88 -8.19
C ASN A 135 21.90 22.96 -9.24
N VAL A 136 21.02 22.03 -8.84
CA VAL A 136 20.21 21.23 -9.76
C VAL A 136 18.85 21.90 -9.95
N ALA A 137 18.47 22.10 -11.21
CA ALA A 137 17.19 22.68 -11.57
C ALA A 137 16.06 21.65 -11.38
N SER A 138 14.96 22.08 -10.77
CA SER A 138 13.73 21.32 -10.72
C SER A 138 12.99 21.39 -12.06
N VAL A 139 12.39 20.28 -12.49
CA VAL A 139 11.42 20.29 -13.60
C VAL A 139 10.19 21.16 -13.31
N VAL A 140 9.97 21.52 -12.05
CA VAL A 140 8.91 22.44 -11.63
C VAL A 140 9.44 23.86 -11.71
N GLY A 141 9.14 24.54 -12.81
CA GLY A 141 9.45 25.96 -13.00
C GLY A 141 10.95 26.30 -13.07
N GLY A 142 11.84 25.31 -13.23
CA GLY A 142 13.28 25.53 -13.38
C GLY A 142 13.98 26.01 -12.12
N VAL A 143 13.34 25.86 -10.96
CA VAL A 143 13.87 26.39 -9.70
C VAL A 143 15.15 25.64 -9.32
N SER A 144 16.22 26.39 -9.10
CA SER A 144 17.50 25.89 -8.60
C SER A 144 17.97 26.75 -7.43
N GLN A 145 18.52 26.11 -6.41
CA GLN A 145 19.04 26.76 -5.20
C GLN A 145 20.51 26.40 -5.01
N ARG A 146 21.30 27.32 -4.44
CA ARG A 146 22.73 27.07 -4.16
C ARG A 146 22.97 26.17 -2.95
N PHE A 147 21.91 25.78 -2.27
CA PHE A 147 21.90 24.92 -1.10
C PHE A 147 20.87 23.81 -1.30
N GLU A 148 20.99 22.75 -0.52
CA GLU A 148 20.01 21.68 -0.50
C GLU A 148 18.67 22.19 0.02
N TRP A 149 17.58 21.82 -0.63
CA TRP A 149 16.24 22.25 -0.24
C TRP A 149 15.22 21.12 -0.43
N VAL A 150 14.04 21.27 0.16
CA VAL A 150 13.01 20.24 0.15
C VAL A 150 11.78 20.71 -0.63
N LEU A 151 11.38 19.90 -1.60
CA LEU A 151 10.13 20.07 -2.35
C LEU A 151 9.10 19.03 -1.85
N PRO A 152 8.04 19.46 -1.15
CA PRO A 152 6.94 18.56 -0.83
C PRO A 152 6.12 18.27 -2.08
N VAL A 153 5.79 17.00 -2.29
CA VAL A 153 4.94 16.53 -3.38
C VAL A 153 3.89 15.55 -2.84
N SER A 154 2.70 15.57 -3.43
CA SER A 154 1.64 14.65 -3.04
C SER A 154 0.76 14.23 -4.22
N THR A 155 0.21 13.03 -4.16
CA THR A 155 -0.67 12.50 -5.20
C THR A 155 -1.57 11.39 -4.68
N LYS A 156 -2.53 10.99 -5.50
CA LYS A 156 -3.33 9.78 -5.29
C LYS A 156 -2.91 8.75 -6.32
N LEU A 157 -2.57 7.56 -5.85
CA LEU A 157 -2.05 6.47 -6.67
C LEU A 157 -2.92 5.23 -6.47
N ASP A 158 -3.21 4.53 -7.56
CA ASP A 158 -3.79 3.18 -7.49
C ASP A 158 -2.64 2.16 -7.53
N LEU A 159 -2.28 1.60 -6.38
CA LEU A 159 -1.21 0.59 -6.26
C LEU A 159 -1.61 -0.79 -6.80
N SER A 160 -2.87 -0.98 -7.21
CA SER A 160 -3.30 -2.21 -7.86
C SER A 160 -2.92 -2.26 -9.34
N ALA A 161 -2.68 -1.11 -9.95
CA ALA A 161 -2.26 -1.00 -11.34
C ALA A 161 -0.74 -1.17 -11.48
N ASP A 162 -0.30 -1.97 -12.45
CA ASP A 162 1.14 -2.09 -12.77
C ASP A 162 1.65 -0.90 -13.61
N ARG A 163 0.77 -0.06 -14.14
CA ARG A 163 1.13 1.17 -14.87
C ARG A 163 0.01 2.20 -14.85
N GLY A 164 0.34 3.46 -15.01
CA GLY A 164 -0.65 4.52 -15.14
C GLY A 164 -0.06 5.92 -15.25
N VAL A 165 -0.95 6.91 -15.37
CA VAL A 165 -0.59 8.33 -15.42
C VAL A 165 -1.32 9.04 -14.29
N ILE A 166 -0.59 9.85 -13.53
CA ILE A 166 -1.09 10.60 -12.37
C ILE A 166 -0.69 12.06 -12.48
N GLN A 167 -1.43 12.90 -11.75
CA GLN A 167 -1.07 14.29 -11.50
C GLN A 167 -0.47 14.40 -10.10
N VAL A 168 0.69 15.01 -10.00
CA VAL A 168 1.43 15.19 -8.76
C VAL A 168 1.38 16.66 -8.38
N SER A 169 0.78 16.93 -7.22
CA SER A 169 0.78 18.27 -6.63
C SER A 169 2.16 18.58 -6.08
N THR A 170 2.63 19.81 -6.29
CA THR A 170 3.94 20.25 -5.80
C THR A 170 3.78 21.51 -4.96
N GLY A 171 4.69 21.72 -4.00
CA GLY A 171 4.71 22.94 -3.18
C GLY A 171 5.13 24.22 -3.92
N LEU A 172 5.44 24.15 -5.22
CA LEU A 172 6.04 25.24 -5.99
C LEU A 172 5.24 25.74 -7.18
N GLY A 173 4.04 25.20 -7.43
CA GLY A 173 3.16 25.72 -8.47
C GLY A 173 2.43 24.61 -9.24
N PRO A 174 2.51 24.57 -10.58
CA PRO A 174 1.70 23.68 -11.38
C PRO A 174 1.96 22.20 -11.04
N ALA A 175 0.91 21.40 -11.23
CA ALA A 175 1.02 19.96 -11.08
C ALA A 175 1.98 19.37 -12.11
N VAL A 176 2.73 18.37 -11.69
CA VAL A 176 3.61 17.57 -12.55
C VAL A 176 2.83 16.37 -13.05
N ARG A 177 2.96 16.06 -14.34
CA ARG A 177 2.44 14.82 -14.90
C ARG A 177 3.46 13.72 -14.65
N ALA A 178 3.05 12.61 -14.06
CA ALA A 178 3.92 11.46 -13.85
C ALA A 178 3.30 10.19 -14.43
N GLU A 179 4.10 9.42 -15.16
CA GLU A 179 3.80 8.08 -15.60
C GLU A 179 4.55 7.10 -14.69
N PHE A 180 3.87 6.08 -14.21
CA PHE A 180 4.48 5.05 -13.37
C PHE A 180 4.39 3.69 -14.05
N GLN A 181 5.40 2.87 -13.82
CA GLN A 181 5.45 1.47 -14.21
C GLN A 181 6.05 0.66 -13.07
N ARG A 182 5.33 -0.36 -12.61
CA ARG A 182 5.85 -1.35 -11.68
C ARG A 182 6.85 -2.23 -12.40
N MET A 183 8.03 -2.35 -11.81
CA MET A 183 9.16 -3.10 -12.39
C MET A 183 9.24 -4.51 -11.81
N ARG A 184 9.13 -4.63 -10.48
CA ARG A 184 9.23 -5.92 -9.77
C ARG A 184 8.71 -5.83 -8.34
N ASP A 185 8.43 -6.99 -7.76
CA ASP A 185 8.27 -7.16 -6.32
C ASP A 185 9.60 -6.94 -5.57
N LEU A 186 9.46 -6.54 -4.31
CA LEU A 186 10.60 -6.58 -3.38
C LEU A 186 11.00 -8.03 -3.09
N PRO A 187 12.30 -8.31 -2.95
CA PRO A 187 12.74 -9.61 -2.49
C PRO A 187 12.14 -9.89 -1.11
N LYS A 188 11.64 -11.11 -0.89
CA LYS A 188 11.23 -11.54 0.43
C LYS A 188 12.49 -11.66 1.29
N ALA A 189 12.45 -11.12 2.51
CA ALA A 189 13.49 -11.38 3.49
C ALA A 189 13.65 -12.90 3.65
N ALA A 190 14.90 -13.37 3.60
CA ALA A 190 15.26 -14.80 3.71
C ALA A 190 15.13 -15.31 5.15
#